data_AF-A0A951WEH3-F1
#
_entry.id   AF-A0A951WEH3-F1
#
_cell.length_a   1.000
_cell.length_b   1.000
_cell.length_c   1.000
_cell.angle_alpha   90.00
_cell.angle_beta   90.00
_cell.angle_gamma   90.00
#
_symmetry.space_group_name_H-M   'P 1'
#
loop_
_entity.id
_entity.type
_entity.pdbx_description
1 polymer ?
#
loop_
_entity_poly.entity_id
_entity_poly.type
_entity_poly.pdbx_seq_one_letter_code
_entity_poly.pdbx_strand_id
1 'polypeptide(L)'
;MLKINEIYFSIQGESTHSGLPCIFVRLTYCNLRCAWCDTEYAFYDGKDMTTEEILAEIKKYNCNMVEITGGEPLVQKEVLPLMTLLCEMGYKVLIETSGSLPIENIDKRVFIIMDLKCPASKMTKKNRYENLQFLKPTDELKFVIGDRNDYEWAKEIINKYDLIGKCEILFSVVFETLQPIELVNWILEDCLKVRYQLQMHKFIWDPKQKGV
;
A
#
# COMPACT_ATOMS: atom_id res chain seq x y z
N MET A 1 -1.83 -20.90 -8.52
CA MET A 1 -1.93 -19.85 -9.56
C MET A 1 -2.40 -18.58 -8.88
N LEU A 2 -2.04 -17.43 -9.42
CA LEU A 2 -2.47 -16.12 -8.96
C LEU A 2 -3.21 -15.41 -10.10
N LYS A 3 -4.31 -14.73 -9.79
CA LYS A 3 -5.00 -13.84 -10.71
C LYS A 3 -4.28 -12.50 -10.71
N ILE A 4 -3.55 -12.22 -11.79
CA ILE A 4 -2.73 -11.03 -11.96
C ILE A 4 -3.45 -10.05 -12.89
N ASN A 5 -3.61 -8.81 -12.45
CA ASN A 5 -4.16 -7.74 -13.26
C ASN A 5 -3.09 -7.17 -14.19
N GLU A 6 -1.93 -6.80 -13.65
CA GLU A 6 -0.80 -6.24 -14.40
C GLU A 6 0.54 -6.48 -13.70
N ILE A 7 1.61 -6.60 -14.50
CA ILE A 7 3.00 -6.56 -14.06
C ILE A 7 3.72 -5.52 -14.91
N TYR A 8 4.28 -4.49 -14.28
CA TYR A 8 4.89 -3.36 -14.99
C TYR A 8 6.06 -2.79 -14.18
N PHE A 9 6.92 -2.03 -14.86
CA PHE A 9 8.09 -1.40 -14.27
C PHE A 9 7.93 0.11 -14.29
N SER A 10 8.04 0.73 -13.11
CA SER A 10 7.90 2.17 -12.95
C SER A 10 8.71 2.68 -11.76
N ILE A 11 8.33 3.83 -11.21
CA ILE A 11 8.87 4.44 -10.01
C ILE A 11 7.84 4.28 -8.88
N GLN A 12 8.28 3.87 -7.69
CA GLN A 12 7.45 3.91 -6.50
C GLN A 12 6.99 5.35 -6.25
N GLY A 13 5.68 5.58 -6.23
CA GLY A 13 5.08 6.90 -6.11
C GLY A 13 4.76 7.32 -4.67
N GLU A 14 4.68 6.37 -3.74
CA GLU A 14 4.34 6.55 -2.33
C GLU A 14 5.41 5.88 -1.44
N SER A 15 5.21 5.79 -0.13
CA SER A 15 6.14 5.21 0.86
C SER A 15 7.46 5.98 1.05
N THR A 16 8.31 5.54 1.99
CA THR A 16 9.70 6.00 2.07
C THR A 16 10.57 5.55 0.89
N HIS A 17 10.05 4.70 0.00
CA HIS A 17 10.71 4.32 -1.27
C HIS A 17 10.26 5.16 -2.46
N SER A 18 9.44 6.20 -2.25
CA SER A 18 9.03 7.11 -3.32
C SER A 18 10.24 7.65 -4.10
N GLY A 19 10.20 7.57 -5.43
CA GLY A 19 11.30 7.97 -6.31
C GLY A 19 12.21 6.83 -6.78
N LEU A 20 12.06 5.61 -6.23
CA LEU A 20 12.90 4.47 -6.61
C LEU A 20 12.27 3.62 -7.72
N PRO A 21 13.06 3.09 -8.67
CA PRO A 21 12.57 2.10 -9.64
C PRO A 21 12.02 0.86 -8.94
N CYS A 22 10.84 0.41 -9.37
CA CYS A 22 10.12 -0.69 -8.75
C CYS A 22 9.31 -1.47 -9.81
N ILE A 23 9.32 -2.80 -9.69
CA ILE A 23 8.47 -3.69 -10.46
C ILE A 23 7.19 -3.91 -9.67
N PHE A 24 6.05 -3.53 -10.23
CA PHE A 24 4.76 -3.73 -9.60
C PHE A 24 4.14 -5.02 -10.07
N VAL A 25 3.64 -5.83 -9.14
CA VAL A 25 2.83 -7.01 -9.38
C VAL A 25 1.46 -6.75 -8.77
N ARG A 26 0.51 -6.33 -9.60
CA ARG A 26 -0.85 -5.98 -9.18
C ARG A 26 -1.76 -7.20 -9.32
N LEU A 27 -2.22 -7.74 -8.21
CA LEU A 27 -3.18 -8.85 -8.14
C LEU A 27 -4.62 -8.37 -8.38
N THR A 28 -5.48 -9.29 -8.82
CA THR A 28 -6.92 -9.06 -8.95
C THR A 28 -7.66 -9.37 -7.63
N TYR A 29 -8.83 -8.74 -7.46
CA TYR A 29 -9.79 -8.86 -6.35
C TYR A 29 -9.47 -8.02 -5.11
N CYS A 30 -10.51 -7.40 -4.55
CA CYS A 30 -10.45 -6.72 -3.25
C CYS A 30 -11.73 -7.01 -2.46
N ASN A 31 -11.56 -7.23 -1.15
CA ASN A 31 -12.65 -7.41 -0.18
C ASN A 31 -13.23 -6.06 0.34
N LEU A 32 -12.72 -4.93 -0.13
CA LEU A 32 -13.15 -3.57 0.22
C LEU A 32 -13.77 -2.85 -0.99
N ARG A 33 -14.54 -1.78 -0.73
CA ARG A 33 -15.11 -0.87 -1.74
C ARG A 33 -14.96 0.57 -1.28
N CYS A 34 -13.70 1.00 -1.13
CA CYS A 34 -13.37 2.35 -0.66
C CYS A 34 -14.05 3.40 -1.55
N ALA A 35 -14.53 4.48 -0.93
CA ALA A 35 -15.28 5.53 -1.64
C ALA A 35 -14.50 6.24 -2.76
N TRP A 36 -13.17 6.15 -2.76
CA TRP A 36 -12.25 6.81 -3.71
C TRP A 36 -11.19 5.83 -4.26
N CYS A 37 -11.56 4.56 -4.45
CA CYS A 37 -10.62 3.59 -5.00
C CYS A 37 -10.16 4.03 -6.40
N ASP A 38 -8.86 4.23 -6.59
CA ASP A 38 -8.27 4.59 -7.89
C ASP A 38 -7.98 3.36 -8.77
N THR A 39 -8.03 2.16 -8.19
CA THR A 39 -7.77 0.89 -8.89
C THR A 39 -8.98 -0.04 -8.99
N GLU A 40 -10.20 0.49 -9.17
CA GLU A 40 -11.43 -0.34 -9.28
C GLU A 40 -11.36 -1.39 -10.40
N TYR A 41 -10.58 -1.14 -11.46
CA TYR A 41 -10.37 -2.08 -12.55
C TYR A 41 -9.69 -3.39 -12.09
N ALA A 42 -8.92 -3.35 -10.98
CA ALA A 42 -8.30 -4.52 -10.39
C ALA A 42 -9.30 -5.43 -9.66
N PHE A 43 -10.58 -5.10 -9.57
CA PHE A 43 -11.59 -5.94 -8.91
C PHE A 43 -12.06 -7.13 -9.75
N TYR A 44 -11.95 -7.04 -11.09
CA TYR A 44 -12.60 -8.00 -11.99
C TYR A 44 -11.66 -8.53 -13.08
N ASP A 45 -10.76 -7.69 -13.58
CA ASP A 45 -9.89 -8.05 -14.69
C ASP A 45 -8.60 -8.74 -14.22
N GLY A 46 -8.11 -9.71 -15.00
CA GLY A 46 -6.82 -10.34 -14.77
C GLY A 46 -6.65 -11.70 -15.46
N LYS A 47 -5.42 -12.19 -15.50
CA LYS A 47 -5.03 -13.48 -16.06
C LYS A 47 -4.53 -14.38 -14.95
N ASP A 48 -4.92 -15.65 -15.00
CA ASP A 48 -4.36 -16.65 -14.10
C ASP A 48 -2.93 -16.93 -14.56
N MET A 49 -1.97 -16.71 -13.65
CA MET A 49 -0.55 -16.92 -13.89
C MET A 49 0.02 -17.88 -12.84
N THR A 50 0.97 -18.72 -13.25
CA THR A 50 1.78 -19.51 -12.32
C THR A 50 2.89 -18.66 -11.70
N THR A 51 3.49 -19.15 -10.61
CA THR A 51 4.67 -18.50 -10.01
C THR A 51 5.79 -18.34 -11.03
N GLU A 52 6.01 -19.34 -11.88
CA GLU A 52 7.06 -19.35 -12.90
C GLU A 52 6.81 -18.28 -13.98
N GLU A 53 5.56 -18.10 -14.42
CA GLU A 53 5.18 -17.05 -15.37
C GLU A 53 5.38 -15.66 -14.78
N ILE A 54 4.99 -15.46 -13.52
CA ILE A 54 5.20 -14.18 -12.82
C ILE A 54 6.69 -13.86 -12.70
N LEU A 55 7.50 -14.85 -12.29
CA LEU A 55 8.95 -14.68 -12.21
C LEU A 55 9.59 -14.40 -13.59
N ALA A 56 9.08 -15.02 -14.66
CA ALA A 56 9.54 -14.76 -16.01
C ALA A 56 9.27 -13.31 -16.44
N GLU A 57 8.12 -12.74 -16.07
CA GLU A 57 7.82 -11.32 -16.31
C GLU A 57 8.72 -10.39 -15.49
N ILE A 58 8.89 -10.66 -14.19
CA ILE A 58 9.75 -9.85 -13.30
C ILE A 58 11.19 -9.80 -13.82
N LYS A 59 11.74 -10.94 -14.27
CA LYS A 59 13.12 -11.05 -14.78
C LYS A 59 13.39 -10.26 -16.06
N LYS A 60 12.37 -9.73 -16.73
CA LYS A 60 12.56 -8.85 -17.90
C LYS A 60 13.14 -7.48 -17.53
N TYR A 61 13.02 -7.09 -16.26
CA TYR A 61 13.43 -5.78 -15.79
C TYR A 61 14.73 -5.86 -14.98
N ASN A 62 15.64 -4.92 -15.21
CA ASN A 62 16.86 -4.77 -14.42
C ASN A 62 16.59 -3.97 -13.14
N CYS A 63 15.78 -4.54 -12.24
CA CYS A 63 15.40 -3.93 -10.98
C CYS A 63 15.26 -5.00 -9.90
N ASN A 64 15.75 -4.70 -8.70
CA ASN A 64 15.71 -5.62 -7.57
C ASN A 64 14.58 -5.31 -6.57
N MET A 65 13.78 -4.28 -6.82
CA MET A 65 12.63 -3.93 -5.98
C MET A 65 11.34 -4.40 -6.64
N VAL A 66 10.55 -5.18 -5.89
CA VAL A 66 9.25 -5.69 -6.34
C VAL A 66 8.19 -5.31 -5.32
N GLU A 67 7.14 -4.62 -5.76
CA GLU A 67 5.98 -4.34 -4.95
C GLU A 67 4.81 -5.24 -5.34
N ILE A 68 4.33 -6.00 -4.36
CA ILE A 68 3.10 -6.75 -4.45
C ILE A 68 1.93 -5.86 -4.01
N THR A 69 0.98 -5.65 -4.89
CA THR A 69 -0.23 -4.84 -4.65
C THR A 69 -1.42 -5.51 -5.36
N GLY A 70 -2.55 -4.84 -5.57
CA GLY A 70 -3.66 -5.40 -6.34
C GLY A 70 -4.97 -4.66 -6.16
N GLY A 71 -6.10 -5.35 -6.30
CA GLY A 71 -7.00 -5.23 -5.16
C GLY A 71 -6.31 -5.75 -3.88
N GLU A 72 -6.99 -6.06 -2.78
CA GLU A 72 -6.28 -6.55 -1.58
C GLU A 72 -5.43 -7.82 -1.88
N PRO A 73 -4.07 -7.75 -1.91
CA PRO A 73 -3.25 -8.86 -2.37
C PRO A 73 -3.41 -10.11 -1.50
N LEU A 74 -3.67 -9.93 -0.20
CA LEU A 74 -3.85 -11.03 0.74
C LEU A 74 -5.17 -11.80 0.55
N VAL A 75 -6.06 -11.37 -0.36
CA VAL A 75 -7.22 -12.17 -0.78
C VAL A 75 -6.79 -13.48 -1.43
N GLN A 76 -5.63 -13.48 -2.11
CA GLN A 76 -5.08 -14.67 -2.76
C GLN A 76 -3.93 -15.24 -1.92
N LYS A 77 -4.18 -16.33 -1.18
CA LYS A 77 -3.22 -16.90 -0.20
C LYS A 77 -1.91 -17.35 -0.83
N GLU A 78 -1.95 -17.69 -2.11
CA GLU A 78 -0.81 -18.08 -2.94
C GLU A 78 0.22 -16.94 -3.10
N VAL A 79 -0.12 -15.70 -2.72
CA VAL A 79 0.82 -14.58 -2.74
C VAL A 79 1.92 -14.72 -1.67
N LEU A 80 1.62 -15.40 -0.56
CA LEU A 80 2.57 -15.62 0.53
C LEU A 80 3.82 -16.41 0.07
N PRO A 81 3.69 -17.62 -0.52
CA PRO A 81 4.86 -18.33 -1.04
C PRO A 81 5.57 -17.60 -2.20
N LEU A 82 4.86 -16.80 -3.00
CA LEU A 82 5.51 -15.95 -4.02
C LEU A 82 6.44 -14.92 -3.39
N MET A 83 5.99 -14.20 -2.36
CA MET A 83 6.81 -13.21 -1.66
C MET A 83 8.03 -13.85 -0.99
N THR A 84 7.87 -15.01 -0.34
CA THR A 84 8.99 -15.77 0.23
C THR A 84 10.02 -16.13 -0.84
N LEU A 85 9.57 -16.64 -1.99
CA LEU A 85 10.45 -17.02 -3.09
C LEU A 85 11.19 -15.81 -3.67
N LEU A 86 10.53 -14.67 -3.86
CA LEU A 86 11.17 -13.44 -4.30
C LEU A 86 12.27 -12.99 -3.32
N CYS A 87 12.00 -13.07 -2.01
CA CYS A 87 13.01 -12.78 -0.98
C CYS A 87 14.20 -13.76 -1.03
N GLU A 88 13.96 -15.06 -1.25
CA GLU A 88 15.02 -16.07 -1.43
C GLU A 88 15.88 -15.81 -2.66
N MET A 89 15.29 -15.26 -3.71
CA MET A 89 15.99 -14.84 -4.92
C MET A 89 16.74 -13.50 -4.78
N GLY A 90 16.68 -12.86 -3.61
CA GLY A 90 17.41 -11.62 -3.31
C GLY A 90 16.69 -10.33 -3.72
N TYR A 91 15.42 -10.40 -4.12
CA TYR A 91 14.63 -9.18 -4.34
C TYR A 91 14.30 -8.49 -3.01
N LYS A 92 14.27 -7.16 -3.02
CA LYS A 92 13.62 -6.36 -1.98
C LYS A 92 12.12 -6.34 -2.28
N VAL A 93 11.35 -7.04 -1.44
CA VAL A 93 9.91 -7.20 -1.63
C VAL A 93 9.14 -6.24 -0.73
N LEU A 94 8.21 -5.50 -1.32
CA LEU A 94 7.26 -4.62 -0.65
C LEU A 94 5.86 -5.22 -0.82
N ILE A 95 4.97 -4.98 0.14
CA ILE A 95 3.55 -5.25 -0.01
C ILE A 95 2.73 -4.03 0.42
N GLU A 96 1.84 -3.57 -0.46
CA GLU A 96 0.78 -2.65 -0.09
C GLU A 96 -0.51 -3.42 0.22
N THR A 97 -0.99 -3.32 1.46
CA THR A 97 -2.22 -3.99 1.92
C THR A 97 -3.13 -3.03 2.69
N SER A 98 -4.44 -3.26 2.64
CA SER A 98 -5.42 -2.53 3.47
C SER A 98 -5.36 -2.91 4.95
N GLY A 99 -4.65 -3.99 5.32
CA GLY A 99 -4.65 -4.51 6.67
C GLY A 99 -6.01 -5.06 7.12
N SER A 100 -6.92 -5.35 6.18
CA SER A 100 -8.21 -5.98 6.50
C SER A 100 -8.16 -7.50 6.64
N LEU A 101 -7.05 -8.10 6.20
CA LEU A 101 -6.75 -9.52 6.30
C LEU A 101 -5.51 -9.73 7.19
N PRO A 102 -5.34 -10.92 7.79
CA PRO A 102 -4.22 -11.19 8.69
C PRO A 102 -2.86 -11.07 8.00
N ILE A 103 -1.87 -10.45 8.66
CA ILE A 103 -0.51 -10.24 8.12
C ILE A 103 0.58 -11.09 8.81
N GLU A 104 0.22 -11.88 9.83
CA GLU A 104 1.18 -12.61 10.68
C GLU A 104 2.03 -13.65 9.93
N ASN A 105 1.54 -14.14 8.78
CA ASN A 105 2.21 -15.15 7.97
C ASN A 105 3.01 -14.56 6.79
N ILE A 106 3.11 -13.22 6.71
CA ILE A 106 3.98 -12.58 5.73
C ILE A 106 5.44 -12.83 6.13
N ASP A 107 6.28 -13.18 5.15
CA ASP A 107 7.71 -13.37 5.36
C ASP A 107 8.33 -12.13 6.01
N LYS A 108 9.09 -12.32 7.09
CA LYS A 108 9.65 -11.22 7.89
C LYS A 108 10.58 -10.29 7.11
N ARG A 109 11.10 -10.73 5.96
CA ARG A 109 11.94 -9.92 5.07
C ARG A 109 11.14 -8.95 4.21
N VAL A 110 9.84 -9.18 4.04
CA VAL A 110 8.95 -8.31 3.27
C VAL A 110 8.71 -7.01 4.05
N PHE A 111 8.83 -5.90 3.33
CA PHE A 111 8.49 -4.56 3.81
C PHE A 111 6.98 -4.35 3.68
N ILE A 112 6.29 -4.12 4.79
CA ILE A 112 4.82 -3.98 4.80
C ILE A 112 4.46 -2.50 4.79
N ILE A 113 3.63 -2.10 3.83
CA ILE A 113 2.96 -0.79 3.81
C ILE A 113 1.49 -1.07 4.05
N MET A 114 1.03 -0.87 5.29
CA MET A 114 -0.35 -1.13 5.68
C MET A 114 -1.16 0.16 5.70
N ASP A 115 -2.22 0.24 4.90
CA ASP A 115 -3.10 1.40 4.80
C ASP A 115 -4.37 1.22 5.64
N LEU A 116 -4.41 1.86 6.81
CA LEU A 116 -5.60 1.87 7.66
C LEU A 116 -6.67 2.78 7.06
N LYS A 117 -7.86 2.20 6.87
CA LYS A 117 -8.94 2.88 6.18
C LYS A 117 -9.66 3.88 7.09
N CYS A 118 -9.41 5.16 6.82
CA CYS A 118 -10.04 6.30 7.51
C CYS A 118 -11.57 6.34 7.29
N PRO A 119 -12.35 7.00 8.18
CA PRO A 119 -13.80 7.11 8.10
C PRO A 119 -14.38 7.42 6.72
N ALA A 120 -13.85 8.42 6.02
CA ALA A 120 -14.44 8.84 4.75
C ALA A 120 -14.31 7.75 3.65
N SER A 121 -13.44 6.75 3.84
CA SER A 121 -13.31 5.60 2.92
C SER A 121 -14.55 4.71 2.93
N LYS A 122 -15.40 4.86 3.97
CA LYS A 122 -16.55 4.00 4.30
C LYS A 122 -16.15 2.55 4.66
N MET A 123 -14.86 2.29 4.87
CA MET A 123 -14.31 0.95 5.10
C MET A 123 -13.67 0.77 6.49
N THR A 124 -13.76 1.74 7.41
CA THR A 124 -13.12 1.67 8.74
C THR A 124 -13.47 0.40 9.54
N LYS A 125 -14.68 -0.14 9.38
CA LYS A 125 -15.10 -1.40 10.02
C LYS A 125 -14.34 -2.64 9.53
N LYS A 126 -13.59 -2.53 8.43
CA LYS A 126 -12.74 -3.58 7.87
C LYS A 126 -11.31 -3.56 8.43
N ASN A 127 -10.91 -2.51 9.14
CA ASN A 127 -9.59 -2.45 9.76
C ASN A 127 -9.45 -3.56 10.82
N ARG A 128 -8.39 -4.36 10.70
CA ARG A 128 -8.05 -5.41 11.66
C ARG A 128 -6.89 -4.92 12.53
N TYR A 129 -7.20 -4.31 13.67
CA TYR A 129 -6.19 -3.68 14.53
C TYR A 129 -5.20 -4.68 15.15
N GLU A 130 -5.55 -5.97 15.20
CA GLU A 130 -4.63 -7.04 15.61
C GLU A 130 -3.38 -7.08 14.73
N ASN A 131 -3.48 -6.63 13.47
CA ASN A 131 -2.33 -6.55 12.56
C ASN A 131 -1.25 -5.60 13.04
N LEU A 132 -1.61 -4.57 13.83
CA LEU A 132 -0.65 -3.57 14.30
C LEU A 132 0.48 -4.19 15.11
N GLN A 133 0.26 -5.33 15.78
CA GLN A 133 1.30 -5.99 16.58
C GLN A 133 2.38 -6.69 15.72
N PHE A 134 2.09 -6.96 14.45
CA PHE A 134 3.01 -7.66 13.55
C PHE A 134 3.84 -6.69 12.69
N LEU A 135 3.53 -5.39 12.72
CA LEU A 135 4.35 -4.38 12.07
C LEU A 135 5.72 -4.26 12.74
N LYS A 136 6.75 -4.20 11.90
CA LYS A 136 8.16 -4.06 12.29
C LYS A 136 8.58 -2.59 12.24
N PRO A 137 9.69 -2.20 12.90
CA PRO A 137 10.25 -0.85 12.77
C PRO A 137 10.60 -0.44 11.34
N THR A 138 10.86 -1.41 10.47
CA THR A 138 11.09 -1.16 9.05
C THR A 138 9.81 -0.89 8.29
N ASP A 139 8.65 -1.36 8.74
CA ASP A 139 7.39 -1.26 8.00
C ASP A 139 6.81 0.16 8.06
N GLU A 140 5.68 0.35 7.39
CA GLU A 140 4.98 1.62 7.30
C GLU A 140 3.48 1.45 7.57
N LEU A 141 2.93 2.45 8.27
CA LEU A 141 1.50 2.59 8.49
C LEU A 141 1.00 3.84 7.77
N LYS A 142 0.17 3.64 6.76
CA LYS A 142 -0.37 4.70 5.90
C LYS A 142 -1.80 5.07 6.30
N PHE A 143 -2.08 6.36 6.23
CA PHE A 143 -3.41 6.95 6.38
C PHE A 143 -3.66 7.88 5.18
N VAL A 144 -4.67 7.56 4.38
CA VAL A 144 -5.14 8.43 3.29
C VAL A 144 -6.27 9.30 3.84
N ILE A 145 -6.02 10.61 3.94
CA ILE A 145 -6.88 11.58 4.62
C ILE A 145 -7.77 12.29 3.60
N GLY A 146 -9.09 12.12 3.71
CA GLY A 146 -10.07 12.79 2.83
C GLY A 146 -10.59 14.11 3.37
N ASP A 147 -10.61 14.28 4.68
CA ASP A 147 -11.15 15.47 5.34
C ASP A 147 -10.56 15.65 6.75
N ARG A 148 -11.02 16.69 7.47
CA ARG A 148 -10.58 16.96 8.85
C ARG A 148 -10.98 15.86 9.83
N ASN A 149 -12.10 15.17 9.60
CA ASN A 149 -12.55 14.09 10.47
C ASN A 149 -11.63 12.86 10.35
N ASP A 150 -11.18 12.53 9.14
CA ASP A 150 -10.15 11.51 8.92
C ASP A 150 -8.83 11.86 9.63
N TYR A 151 -8.42 13.14 9.61
CA TYR A 151 -7.21 13.61 10.29
C TYR A 151 -7.29 13.43 11.81
N GLU A 152 -8.37 13.89 12.44
CA GLU A 152 -8.57 13.73 13.89
C GLU A 152 -8.69 12.25 14.27
N TRP A 153 -9.40 11.46 13.47
CA TRP A 153 -9.49 10.02 13.65
C TRP A 153 -8.11 9.34 13.59
N ALA A 154 -7.27 9.70 12.62
CA ALA A 154 -5.93 9.15 12.49
C ALA A 154 -5.09 9.47 13.74
N LYS A 155 -5.14 10.71 14.25
CA LYS A 155 -4.49 11.10 15.51
C LYS A 155 -4.98 10.27 16.70
N GLU A 156 -6.29 10.06 16.82
CA GLU A 156 -6.87 9.21 17.87
C GLU A 156 -6.35 7.77 17.79
N ILE A 157 -6.28 7.18 16.60
CA ILE A 157 -5.74 5.84 16.39
C ILE A 157 -4.26 5.76 16.75
N ILE A 158 -3.46 6.73 16.31
CA ILE A 158 -2.03 6.82 16.62
C ILE A 158 -1.81 6.83 18.13
N ASN A 159 -2.57 7.64 18.86
CA ASN A 159 -2.48 7.74 20.31
C ASN A 159 -3.00 6.48 21.01
N LYS A 160 -4.16 5.96 20.57
CA LYS A 160 -4.81 4.79 21.18
C LYS A 160 -3.95 3.54 21.13
N TYR A 161 -3.19 3.36 20.05
CA TYR A 161 -2.35 2.18 19.82
C TYR A 161 -0.86 2.42 20.02
N ASP A 162 -0.48 3.60 20.55
CA ASP A 162 0.92 4.00 20.79
C ASP A 162 1.84 3.74 19.59
N LEU A 163 1.45 4.29 18.44
CA LEU A 163 2.09 3.97 17.15
C LEU A 163 3.37 4.79 16.90
N ILE A 164 3.56 5.88 17.64
CA ILE A 164 4.74 6.73 17.49
C ILE A 164 6.01 5.94 17.84
N GLY A 165 6.93 5.85 16.89
CA GLY A 165 8.21 5.14 17.06
C GLY A 165 8.11 3.62 16.86
N LYS A 166 6.91 3.08 16.59
CA LYS A 166 6.73 1.66 16.26
C LYS A 166 7.16 1.33 14.83
N CYS A 167 6.77 2.19 13.90
CA CYS A 167 7.06 2.14 12.48
C CYS A 167 6.91 3.56 11.91
N GLU A 168 7.30 3.79 10.66
CA GLU A 168 7.07 5.09 10.02
C GLU A 168 5.55 5.27 9.78
N ILE A 169 5.03 6.45 10.09
CA ILE A 169 3.61 6.78 9.88
C ILE A 169 3.51 7.77 8.74
N LEU A 170 2.72 7.42 7.73
CA LEU A 170 2.58 8.14 6.48
C LEU A 170 1.19 8.75 6.34
N PHE A 171 1.13 10.04 6.08
CA PHE A 171 -0.10 10.76 5.77
C PHE A 171 -0.06 11.18 4.30
N SER A 172 -1.11 10.83 3.55
CA SER A 172 -1.36 11.33 2.20
C SER A 172 -2.78 11.88 2.10
N VAL A 173 -3.06 12.65 1.05
CA VAL A 173 -4.43 13.13 0.79
C VAL A 173 -5.19 12.13 -0.09
N VAL A 174 -6.50 12.08 0.06
CA VAL A 174 -7.35 11.57 -1.02
C VAL A 174 -7.23 12.56 -2.19
N PHE A 175 -6.65 12.09 -3.30
CA PHE A 175 -6.42 12.90 -4.49
C PHE A 175 -7.71 13.60 -4.97
N GLU A 176 -7.59 14.85 -5.42
CA GLU A 176 -8.70 15.73 -5.83
C GLU A 176 -9.76 16.05 -4.75
N THR A 177 -9.72 15.44 -3.57
CA THR A 177 -10.68 15.66 -2.49
C THR A 177 -10.15 16.65 -1.45
N LEU A 178 -8.93 16.43 -0.96
CA LEU A 178 -8.27 17.32 0.01
C LEU A 178 -7.02 17.92 -0.61
N GLN A 179 -6.83 19.24 -0.48
CA GLN A 179 -5.62 19.86 -1.01
C GLN A 179 -4.42 19.51 -0.13
N PRO A 180 -3.26 19.15 -0.71
CA PRO A 180 -2.00 18.91 0.02
C PRO A 180 -1.68 19.95 1.10
N ILE A 181 -1.85 21.23 0.77
CA ILE A 181 -1.53 22.34 1.68
C ILE A 181 -2.38 22.33 2.95
N GLU A 182 -3.64 21.89 2.87
CA GLU A 182 -4.54 21.81 4.02
C GLU A 182 -4.03 20.78 5.03
N LEU A 183 -3.73 19.57 4.55
CA LEU A 183 -3.21 18.51 5.42
C LEU A 183 -1.83 18.85 5.99
N VAL A 184 -0.95 19.44 5.19
CA VAL A 184 0.38 19.88 5.67
C VAL A 184 0.23 20.94 6.75
N ASN A 185 -0.64 21.93 6.60
CA ASN A 185 -0.89 22.93 7.63
C ASN A 185 -1.40 22.30 8.93
N TRP A 186 -2.34 21.35 8.86
CA TRP A 186 -2.80 20.64 10.06
C TRP A 186 -1.68 19.88 10.77
N ILE A 187 -0.84 19.16 10.01
CA ILE A 187 0.35 18.45 10.56
C ILE A 187 1.30 19.44 11.26
N LEU A 188 1.56 20.59 10.65
CA LEU A 188 2.45 21.62 11.19
C LEU A 188 1.87 22.29 12.44
N GLU A 189 0.58 22.64 12.43
CA GLU A 189 -0.14 23.22 13.57
C GLU A 189 -0.05 22.34 14.81
N ASP A 190 -0.26 21.02 14.64
CA ASP A 190 -0.23 20.06 15.75
C ASP A 190 1.19 19.53 16.05
N CYS A 191 2.21 19.91 15.27
CA CYS A 191 3.56 19.35 15.34
C CYS A 191 3.54 17.80 15.32
N LEU A 192 2.65 17.22 14.52
CA LEU A 192 2.39 15.79 14.53
C LEU A 192 3.60 15.01 13.99
N LYS A 193 4.05 13.99 14.73
CA LYS A 193 5.21 13.15 14.37
C LYS A 193 4.86 12.11 13.30
N VAL A 194 4.53 12.59 12.11
CA VAL A 194 4.22 11.79 10.92
C VAL A 194 4.98 12.33 9.72
N ARG A 195 5.12 11.52 8.68
CA ARG A 195 5.63 11.96 7.38
C ARG A 195 4.46 12.23 6.45
N TYR A 196 4.42 13.44 5.91
CA TYR A 196 3.58 13.73 4.76
C TYR A 196 4.21 13.13 3.49
N GLN A 197 3.39 12.51 2.64
CA GLN A 197 3.79 12.01 1.32
C GLN A 197 2.82 12.47 0.24
N LEU A 198 3.36 12.79 -0.93
CA LEU A 198 2.58 12.95 -2.16
C LEU A 198 2.38 11.57 -2.81
N GLN A 199 1.27 11.40 -3.52
CA GLN A 199 1.11 10.32 -4.50
C GLN A 199 1.83 10.73 -5.78
N MET A 200 3.17 10.68 -5.77
CA MET A 200 4.03 11.33 -6.76
C MET A 200 3.71 10.92 -8.20
N HIS A 201 3.36 9.65 -8.41
CA HIS A 201 2.99 9.11 -9.72
C HIS A 201 1.83 9.88 -10.39
N LYS A 202 0.88 10.41 -9.61
CA LYS A 202 -0.27 11.21 -10.12
C LYS A 202 0.11 12.60 -10.64
N PHE A 203 1.34 13.04 -10.37
CA PHE A 203 1.90 14.29 -10.88
C PHE A 203 2.88 14.06 -12.04
N ILE A 204 3.35 12.83 -12.24
CA ILE A 204 4.28 12.45 -13.32
C ILE A 204 3.50 12.01 -14.55
N TRP A 205 2.49 11.16 -14.37
CA TRP A 205 1.65 10.63 -15.44
C TRP A 205 0.19 11.12 -15.31
N ASP A 206 -0.59 10.95 -16.38
CA ASP A 206 -2.03 11.17 -16.30
C ASP A 206 -2.61 10.22 -15.23
N PRO A 207 -3.41 10.71 -14.26
CA PRO A 207 -3.96 9.87 -13.18
C PRO A 207 -4.81 8.68 -13.64
N LYS A 208 -5.26 8.67 -14.90
CA LYS A 208 -6.01 7.55 -15.51
C LYS A 208 -5.12 6.59 -16.30
N GLN A 209 -3.84 6.92 -16.49
CA GLN A 209 -2.89 6.06 -17.16
C GLN A 209 -2.60 4.84 -16.28
N LYS A 210 -2.65 3.65 -16.88
CA LYS A 210 -2.38 2.37 -16.22
C LYS A 210 -1.00 1.87 -16.57
N GLY A 211 -0.44 0.99 -15.73
CA GLY A 211 0.88 0.38 -15.96
C GLY A 211 2.02 1.39 -15.94
N VAL A 212 1.88 2.48 -15.19
CA VAL A 212 2.87 3.53 -14.95
C VAL A 212 2.93 3.90 -13.48
#